data_AF-A0A2T0FFR7-F1
#
_entry.id   AF-A0A2T0FFR7-F1
#
_cell.length_a   1.000
_cell.length_b   1.000
_cell.length_c   1.000
_cell.angle_alpha   90.00
_cell.angle_beta   90.00
_cell.angle_gamma   90.00
#
_symmetry.space_group_name_H-M   'P 1'
#
loop_
_entity.id
_entity.type
_entity.pdbx_description
1 polymer ?
#
loop_
_entity_poly.entity_id
_entity_poly.type
_entity_poly.pdbx_seq_one_letter_code
_entity_poly.pdbx_strand_id
1 'polypeptide(L)'
;MTVQQVCQILQPGVKGLLSQVQAVNLVLSLIILATDPIDQDTLRFFVRFFTPSDYNDLLEERRVLSRCGYPICTNRLTDCHGHVRKDQSLAVNPWSRSFCSRHCFQASAFYQQQLPNEALVTRKDIVWKPFGEMPYEANVLLLEEVQQIARAERKPVSVVVRDLLLQQQDVENEFAALHINEKELDALDLGDALTKIKISENKTPVPP
;
A
#
# COMPACT_ATOMS: atom_id res chain seq x y z
N MET A 1 -15.65 -9.29 7.92
CA MET A 1 -15.26 -8.37 9.00
C MET A 1 -15.13 -6.95 8.43
N THR A 2 -15.51 -5.91 9.18
CA THR A 2 -15.54 -4.51 8.69
C THR A 2 -14.36 -3.66 9.22
N VAL A 3 -14.01 -2.59 8.49
CA VAL A 3 -12.94 -1.64 8.85
C VAL A 3 -13.12 -1.08 10.27
N GLN A 4 -14.36 -0.81 10.67
CA GLN A 4 -14.70 -0.30 12.00
C GLN A 4 -14.25 -1.23 13.13
N GLN A 5 -14.34 -2.55 12.93
CA GLN A 5 -13.91 -3.54 13.92
C GLN A 5 -12.39 -3.53 14.06
N VAL A 6 -11.66 -3.35 12.96
CA VAL A 6 -10.19 -3.23 12.98
C VAL A 6 -9.77 -1.94 13.68
N CYS A 7 -10.42 -0.82 13.37
CA CYS A 7 -10.14 0.46 14.02
C CYS A 7 -10.34 0.43 15.55
N GLN A 8 -11.29 -0.37 16.05
CA GLN A 8 -11.47 -0.56 17.49
C GLN A 8 -10.31 -1.31 18.15
N ILE A 9 -9.72 -2.28 17.45
CA ILE A 9 -8.54 -3.05 17.93
C ILE A 9 -7.29 -2.17 17.99
N LEU A 10 -7.22 -1.17 17.10
CA LEU A 10 -6.06 -0.28 16.97
C LEU A 10 -6.05 0.89 17.96
N GLN A 11 -7.09 1.09 18.78
CA GLN A 11 -7.16 2.20 19.74
C GLN A 11 -6.72 1.80 21.16
N PRO A 12 -5.95 2.65 21.87
CA PRO A 12 -5.49 3.98 21.46
C PRO A 12 -4.26 3.94 20.53
N GLY A 13 -4.37 4.61 19.37
CA GLY A 13 -3.32 4.66 18.38
C GLY A 13 -2.13 5.50 18.84
N VAL A 14 -0.92 4.97 18.69
CA VAL A 14 0.33 5.69 19.00
C VAL A 14 0.61 6.70 17.88
N LYS A 15 0.86 7.97 18.24
CA LYS A 15 1.36 9.00 17.31
C LYS A 15 2.86 8.83 17.08
N GLY A 16 3.31 9.01 15.85
CA GLY A 16 4.72 8.91 15.45
C GLY A 16 5.11 7.56 14.85
N LEU A 17 6.34 7.12 15.16
CA LEU A 17 6.92 5.87 14.66
C LEU A 17 6.59 4.71 15.61
N LEU A 18 6.33 3.55 15.04
CA LEU A 18 6.18 2.32 15.81
C LEU A 18 7.55 1.76 16.19
N SER A 19 7.67 1.26 17.42
CA SER A 19 8.82 0.41 17.77
C SER A 19 8.76 -0.91 16.99
N GLN A 20 9.91 -1.56 16.76
CA GLN A 20 9.99 -2.85 16.07
C GLN A 20 9.04 -3.89 16.68
N VAL A 21 8.99 -3.97 18.01
CA VAL A 21 8.14 -4.94 18.72
C VAL A 21 6.66 -4.65 18.49
N GLN A 22 6.25 -3.37 18.56
CA GLN A 22 4.87 -2.98 18.28
C GLN A 22 4.47 -3.26 16.84
N ALA A 23 5.35 -2.96 15.88
CA ALA A 23 5.11 -3.21 14.46
C ALA A 23 4.90 -4.71 14.19
N VAL A 24 5.77 -5.58 14.70
CA VAL A 24 5.65 -7.04 14.53
C VAL A 24 4.37 -7.57 15.16
N ASN A 25 4.06 -7.17 16.40
CA ASN A 25 2.84 -7.63 17.08
C ASN A 25 1.57 -7.18 16.35
N LEU A 26 1.59 -5.96 15.81
CA LEU A 26 0.47 -5.43 15.03
C LEU A 26 0.27 -6.23 13.74
N VAL A 27 1.34 -6.45 12.96
CA VAL A 27 1.27 -7.25 11.72
C VAL A 27 0.75 -8.65 12.00
N LEU A 28 1.29 -9.33 13.03
CA LEU A 28 0.83 -10.66 13.42
C LEU A 28 -0.66 -10.68 13.78
N SER A 29 -1.12 -9.69 14.56
CA SER A 29 -2.52 -9.56 14.94
C SER A 29 -3.42 -9.37 13.71
N LEU A 30 -2.97 -8.56 12.75
CA LEU A 30 -3.69 -8.35 11.49
C LEU A 30 -3.70 -9.59 10.60
N ILE A 31 -2.60 -10.35 10.52
CA ILE A 31 -2.54 -11.61 9.78
C ILE A 31 -3.57 -12.59 10.34
N ILE A 32 -3.58 -12.79 11.67
CA ILE A 32 -4.55 -13.64 12.36
C ILE A 32 -5.97 -13.20 12.02
N LEU A 33 -6.23 -11.89 12.07
CA LEU A 33 -7.54 -11.33 11.77
C LEU A 33 -7.96 -11.53 10.31
N ALA A 34 -7.00 -11.46 9.38
CA ALA A 34 -7.18 -11.65 7.95
C ALA A 34 -7.28 -13.12 7.52
N THR A 35 -7.13 -14.08 8.45
CA THR A 35 -7.39 -15.51 8.17
C THR A 35 -8.88 -15.78 7.89
N ASP A 36 -9.76 -14.98 8.49
CA ASP A 36 -11.18 -14.97 8.18
C ASP A 36 -11.49 -14.08 6.97
N PRO A 37 -12.63 -14.32 6.26
CA PRO A 37 -12.99 -13.52 5.12
C PRO A 37 -13.25 -12.06 5.51
N ILE A 38 -12.56 -11.17 4.80
CA ILE A 38 -12.64 -9.73 5.01
C ILE A 38 -13.36 -9.04 3.87
N ASP A 39 -13.83 -7.82 4.13
CA ASP A 39 -14.47 -6.98 3.13
C ASP A 39 -13.44 -6.24 2.26
N GLN A 40 -13.86 -5.74 1.10
CA GLN A 40 -13.01 -5.03 0.14
C GLN A 40 -12.34 -3.80 0.75
N ASP A 41 -13.11 -2.98 1.48
CA ASP A 41 -12.59 -1.78 2.15
C ASP A 41 -11.56 -2.14 3.23
N THR A 42 -11.75 -3.28 3.89
CA THR A 42 -10.81 -3.78 4.91
C THR A 42 -9.51 -4.26 4.27
N LEU A 43 -9.60 -4.87 3.08
CA LEU A 43 -8.40 -5.25 2.32
C LEU A 43 -7.61 -4.02 1.84
N ARG A 44 -8.29 -2.93 1.43
CA ARG A 44 -7.61 -1.66 1.11
C ARG A 44 -6.92 -1.07 2.34
N PHE A 45 -7.59 -1.09 3.48
CA PHE A 45 -7.00 -0.63 4.74
C PHE A 45 -5.73 -1.40 5.11
N PHE A 46 -5.68 -2.71 4.85
CA PHE A 46 -4.53 -3.54 5.17
C PHE A 46 -3.26 -3.22 4.37
N VAL A 47 -3.36 -2.55 3.22
CA VAL A 47 -2.18 -2.11 2.44
C VAL A 47 -1.27 -1.20 3.26
N ARG A 48 -1.86 -0.40 4.14
CA ARG A 48 -1.12 0.48 5.04
C ARG A 48 -0.20 -0.27 5.99
N PHE A 49 -0.48 -1.53 6.30
CA PHE A 49 0.25 -2.31 7.29
C PHE A 49 1.13 -3.41 6.69
N PHE A 50 0.73 -3.97 5.54
CA PHE A 50 1.43 -5.09 4.93
C PHE A 50 2.59 -4.67 4.02
N THR A 51 3.57 -5.56 3.96
CA THR A 51 4.56 -5.69 2.89
C THR A 51 4.23 -6.92 2.03
N PRO A 52 4.83 -7.07 0.83
CA PRO A 52 4.66 -8.29 0.04
C PRO A 52 5.07 -9.57 0.78
N SER A 53 6.01 -9.48 1.74
CA SER A 53 6.41 -10.61 2.58
C SER A 53 5.31 -10.97 3.57
N ASP A 54 4.77 -9.99 4.31
CA ASP A 54 3.69 -10.22 5.28
C ASP A 54 2.45 -10.78 4.60
N TYR A 55 2.19 -10.35 3.35
CA TYR A 55 1.09 -10.89 2.56
C TYR A 55 1.32 -12.37 2.18
N ASN A 56 2.56 -12.77 1.87
CA ASN A 56 2.85 -14.19 1.63
C ASN A 56 2.63 -15.02 2.90
N ASP A 57 3.00 -14.49 4.07
CA ASP A 57 2.76 -15.16 5.35
C ASP A 57 1.24 -15.32 5.58
N LEU A 58 0.44 -14.30 5.27
CA LEU A 58 -1.02 -14.41 5.29
C LEU A 58 -1.56 -15.50 4.34
N LEU A 59 -1.04 -15.59 3.12
CA LEU A 59 -1.44 -16.63 2.16
C LEU A 59 -1.14 -18.03 2.73
N GLU A 60 0.00 -18.18 3.39
CA GLU A 60 0.44 -19.42 4.01
C GLU A 60 -0.43 -19.80 5.21
N GLU A 61 -0.71 -18.87 6.13
CA GLU A 61 -1.61 -19.09 7.27
C GLU A 61 -3.02 -19.50 6.80
N ARG A 62 -3.55 -18.85 5.76
CA ARG A 62 -4.84 -19.22 5.17
C ARG A 62 -4.80 -20.61 4.55
N ARG A 63 -3.69 -20.99 3.91
CA ARG A 63 -3.48 -22.33 3.34
C ARG A 63 -3.47 -23.40 4.44
N VAL A 64 -2.80 -23.14 5.57
CA VAL A 64 -2.78 -24.04 6.74
C VAL A 64 -4.19 -24.28 7.27
N LEU A 65 -5.07 -23.28 7.21
CA LEU A 65 -6.48 -23.38 7.59
C LEU A 65 -7.40 -23.94 6.49
N SER A 66 -6.84 -24.48 5.41
CA SER A 66 -7.55 -24.97 4.21
C SER A 66 -8.49 -23.92 3.62
N ARG A 67 -8.09 -22.64 3.61
CA ARG A 67 -8.82 -21.53 3.00
C ARG A 67 -8.13 -21.05 1.74
N CYS A 68 -8.91 -20.50 0.81
CA CYS A 68 -8.34 -19.83 -0.34
C CYS A 68 -7.45 -18.66 0.13
N GLY A 69 -6.25 -18.55 -0.43
CA GLY A 69 -5.28 -17.52 -0.07
C GLY A 69 -5.81 -16.09 -0.28
N TYR A 70 -6.72 -15.88 -1.24
CA TYR A 70 -7.28 -14.55 -1.45
C TYR A 70 -8.19 -14.13 -0.27
N PRO A 71 -7.90 -13.03 0.46
CA PRO A 71 -8.57 -12.71 1.73
C PRO A 71 -10.07 -12.45 1.64
N ILE A 72 -10.55 -11.93 0.50
CA ILE A 72 -11.99 -11.69 0.26
C ILE A 72 -12.74 -13.00 -0.03
N CYS A 73 -12.03 -14.05 -0.46
CA CYS A 73 -12.66 -15.31 -0.82
C CYS A 73 -13.10 -16.08 0.43
N THR A 74 -14.35 -16.55 0.43
CA THR A 74 -14.94 -17.40 1.46
C THR A 74 -14.77 -18.90 1.17
N ASN A 75 -14.27 -19.25 -0.01
CA ASN A 75 -14.11 -20.65 -0.41
C ASN A 75 -12.99 -21.32 0.39
N ARG A 76 -13.24 -22.57 0.76
CA ARG A 76 -12.23 -23.47 1.33
C ARG A 76 -11.53 -24.24 0.23
N LEU A 77 -10.25 -24.51 0.43
CA LEU A 77 -9.53 -25.47 -0.38
C LEU A 77 -10.05 -26.85 0.01
N THR A 78 -10.56 -27.60 -0.96
CA THR A 78 -10.88 -29.01 -0.71
C THR A 78 -9.60 -29.73 -0.36
N ASP A 79 -9.52 -30.18 0.89
CA ASP A 79 -8.45 -31.02 1.37
C ASP A 79 -8.28 -32.21 0.43
N CYS A 80 -7.12 -32.30 -0.21
CA CYS A 80 -6.67 -33.55 -0.82
C CYS A 80 -6.29 -34.61 0.24
N HIS A 81 -6.51 -34.34 1.53
CA HIS A 81 -6.19 -35.23 2.65
C HIS A 81 -7.05 -36.51 2.75
N GLY A 82 -8.02 -36.71 1.84
CA GLY A 82 -8.89 -37.90 1.84
C GLY A 82 -8.40 -39.09 1.01
N HIS A 83 -7.66 -38.89 -0.09
CA HIS A 83 -7.21 -40.00 -0.92
C HIS A 83 -5.91 -39.64 -1.64
N VAL A 84 -4.80 -40.24 -1.21
CA VAL A 84 -3.65 -40.44 -2.11
C VAL A 84 -4.13 -41.39 -3.22
N ARG A 85 -4.81 -40.85 -4.23
CA ARG A 85 -4.81 -41.47 -5.54
C ARG A 85 -3.38 -41.33 -6.05
N LYS A 86 -2.64 -42.44 -6.01
CA LYS A 86 -1.27 -42.62 -6.53
C LYS A 86 -1.11 -42.28 -8.03
N ASP A 87 -2.07 -41.60 -8.66
CA ASP A 87 -2.20 -41.46 -10.11
C ASP A 87 -2.62 -40.04 -10.57
N GLN A 88 -2.27 -38.99 -9.83
CA GLN A 88 -2.26 -37.63 -10.39
C GLN A 88 -0.83 -37.13 -10.57
N SER A 89 -0.24 -37.61 -11.67
CA SER A 89 0.72 -36.92 -12.51
C SER A 89 0.78 -35.39 -12.29
N LEU A 90 1.80 -34.95 -11.55
CA LEU A 90 2.81 -33.95 -11.92
C LEU A 90 2.48 -32.83 -12.94
N ALA A 91 1.25 -32.32 -12.97
CA ALA A 91 0.90 -31.11 -13.73
C ALA A 91 -0.25 -30.33 -13.09
N VAL A 92 -0.42 -30.41 -11.77
CA VAL A 92 -1.37 -29.53 -11.08
C VAL A 92 -0.70 -28.15 -10.97
N ASN A 93 -1.28 -27.15 -11.64
CA ASN A 93 -0.73 -25.79 -11.70
C ASN A 93 -0.30 -25.29 -10.30
N PRO A 94 0.85 -24.62 -10.14
CA PRO A 94 1.39 -24.25 -8.82
C PRO A 94 0.40 -23.48 -7.92
N TRP A 95 -0.44 -22.63 -8.52
CA TRP A 95 -1.42 -21.80 -7.82
C TRP A 95 -2.61 -22.59 -7.23
N SER A 96 -2.92 -23.78 -7.74
CA SER A 96 -4.07 -24.58 -7.27
C SER A 96 -3.92 -25.07 -5.82
N ARG A 97 -2.69 -25.09 -5.30
CA ARG A 97 -2.40 -25.49 -3.91
C ARG A 97 -2.82 -24.44 -2.88
N SER A 98 -2.88 -23.18 -3.28
CA SER A 98 -3.15 -22.05 -2.38
C SER A 98 -4.44 -21.31 -2.73
N PHE A 99 -4.97 -21.48 -3.95
CA PHE A 99 -6.13 -20.74 -4.43
C PHE A 99 -7.22 -21.65 -4.98
N CYS A 100 -8.48 -21.29 -4.76
CA CYS A 100 -9.63 -22.05 -5.25
C CYS A 100 -9.85 -21.89 -6.77
N SER A 101 -9.34 -20.83 -7.38
CA SER A 101 -9.51 -20.53 -8.80
C SER A 101 -8.36 -19.70 -9.35
N ARG A 102 -8.19 -19.73 -10.69
CA ARG A 102 -7.23 -18.87 -11.39
C ARG A 102 -7.55 -17.38 -11.17
N HIS A 103 -8.82 -17.02 -11.03
CA HIS A 103 -9.24 -15.64 -10.77
C HIS A 103 -8.73 -15.17 -9.41
N CYS A 104 -8.92 -15.96 -8.34
CA CYS A 104 -8.42 -15.60 -7.01
C CYS A 104 -6.89 -15.50 -6.97
N PHE A 105 -6.18 -16.36 -7.71
CA PHE A 105 -4.73 -16.25 -7.87
C PHE A 105 -4.33 -14.93 -8.55
N GLN A 106 -4.99 -14.57 -9.65
CA GLN A 106 -4.71 -13.32 -10.36
C GLN A 106 -5.06 -12.09 -9.52
N ALA A 107 -6.19 -12.09 -8.80
CA ALA A 107 -6.60 -11.00 -7.93
C ALA A 107 -5.62 -10.81 -6.76
N SER A 108 -5.21 -11.92 -6.13
CA SER A 108 -4.22 -11.91 -5.06
C SER A 108 -2.85 -11.41 -5.53
N ALA A 109 -2.37 -11.88 -6.70
CA ALA A 109 -1.12 -11.41 -7.28
C ALA A 109 -1.18 -9.93 -7.69
N PHE A 110 -2.31 -9.48 -8.22
CA PHE A 110 -2.53 -8.07 -8.58
C PHE A 110 -2.49 -7.17 -7.34
N TYR A 111 -3.10 -7.61 -6.23
CA TYR A 111 -3.04 -6.90 -4.95
C TYR A 111 -1.61 -6.87 -4.38
N GLN A 112 -0.93 -8.01 -4.36
CA GLN A 112 0.42 -8.13 -3.80
C GLN A 112 1.44 -7.20 -4.46
N GLN A 113 1.33 -6.99 -5.79
CA GLN A 113 2.23 -6.12 -6.54
C GLN A 113 2.07 -4.63 -6.18
N GLN A 114 0.95 -4.24 -5.60
CA GLN A 114 0.67 -2.85 -5.19
C GLN A 114 1.13 -2.56 -3.75
N LEU A 115 1.54 -3.59 -3.00
CA LEU A 115 1.97 -3.41 -1.62
C LEU A 115 3.34 -2.71 -1.54
N PRO A 116 3.50 -1.75 -0.62
CA PRO A 116 4.78 -1.09 -0.40
C PRO A 116 5.83 -2.08 0.15
N ASN A 117 7.03 -2.07 -0.46
CA ASN A 117 8.19 -2.83 0.00
C ASN A 117 8.87 -2.24 1.25
N GLU A 118 8.48 -1.02 1.62
CA GLU A 118 9.04 -0.31 2.77
C GLU A 118 8.62 -0.99 4.08
N ALA A 119 9.54 -1.11 5.03
CA ALA A 119 9.23 -1.70 6.34
C ALA A 119 8.15 -0.91 7.08
N LEU A 120 7.36 -1.58 7.93
CA LEU A 120 6.29 -0.91 8.67
C LEU A 120 6.82 0.15 9.65
N VAL A 121 8.00 -0.06 10.23
CA VAL A 121 8.59 0.83 11.24
C VAL A 121 9.00 2.20 10.70
N THR A 122 9.21 2.35 9.39
CA THR A 122 9.65 3.62 8.80
C THR A 122 8.47 4.53 8.46
N ARG A 123 7.26 3.99 8.34
CA ARG A 123 6.06 4.79 8.02
C ARG A 123 5.53 5.46 9.29
N LYS A 124 5.16 6.74 9.18
CA LYS A 124 4.74 7.58 10.32
C LYS A 124 3.21 7.59 10.47
N ASP A 125 2.74 7.65 11.71
CA ASP A 125 1.33 7.86 12.07
C ASP A 125 0.36 6.79 11.53
N ILE A 126 0.87 5.56 11.35
CA ILE A 126 0.14 4.43 10.75
C ILE A 126 -1.03 3.94 11.64
N VAL A 127 -0.99 4.17 12.95
CA VAL A 127 -2.08 3.74 13.84
C VAL A 127 -3.00 4.92 14.19
N TRP A 128 -2.53 6.15 13.96
CA TRP A 128 -3.23 7.36 14.40
C TRP A 128 -4.25 7.88 13.37
N LYS A 129 -3.88 7.94 12.09
CA LYS A 129 -4.77 8.53 11.06
C LYS A 129 -5.94 7.61 10.71
N PRO A 130 -7.16 8.14 10.52
CA PRO A 130 -8.33 7.37 10.10
C PRO A 130 -8.18 6.82 8.67
N PHE A 131 -9.07 5.87 8.33
CA PHE A 131 -9.15 5.27 7.00
C PHE A 131 -9.46 6.32 5.93
N GLY A 132 -8.74 6.28 4.82
CA GLY A 132 -8.86 7.16 3.66
C GLY A 132 -7.92 8.37 3.66
N GLU A 133 -7.26 8.69 4.78
CA GLU A 133 -6.35 9.84 4.85
C GLU A 133 -4.91 9.54 4.40
N MET A 134 -4.56 8.26 4.25
CA MET A 134 -3.21 7.84 3.87
C MET A 134 -3.12 7.57 2.36
N PRO A 135 -2.03 8.00 1.70
CA PRO A 135 -1.88 7.84 0.25
C PRO A 135 -1.88 6.35 -0.16
N TYR A 136 -1.38 5.48 0.72
CA TYR A 136 -1.36 4.04 0.50
C TYR A 136 -2.75 3.43 0.30
N GLU A 137 -3.79 3.98 0.92
CA GLU A 137 -5.13 3.40 0.88
C GLU A 137 -5.93 3.89 -0.33
N ALA A 138 -5.67 5.12 -0.78
CA ALA A 138 -6.37 5.76 -1.90
C ALA A 138 -5.97 5.19 -3.27
N ASN A 139 -4.72 4.73 -3.40
CA ASN A 139 -4.17 4.35 -4.71
C ASN A 139 -4.36 2.86 -5.06
N VAL A 140 -4.94 2.07 -4.15
CA VAL A 140 -5.03 0.61 -4.31
C VAL A 140 -6.24 0.23 -5.14
N LEU A 141 -5.98 -0.54 -6.20
CA LEU A 141 -6.98 -1.07 -7.10
C LEU A 141 -7.21 -2.56 -6.80
N LEU A 142 -8.48 -2.97 -6.75
CA LEU A 142 -8.85 -4.39 -6.72
C LEU A 142 -9.17 -4.88 -8.13
N LEU A 143 -8.77 -6.11 -8.43
CA LEU A 143 -8.93 -6.67 -9.78
C LEU A 143 -10.40 -6.77 -10.19
N GLU A 144 -11.28 -7.08 -9.25
CA GLU A 144 -12.72 -7.20 -9.47
C GLU A 144 -13.32 -5.87 -9.93
N GLU A 145 -12.89 -4.77 -9.33
CA GLU A 145 -13.37 -3.42 -9.67
C GLU A 145 -12.89 -3.01 -11.06
N VAL A 146 -11.60 -3.22 -11.34
CA VAL A 146 -11.03 -2.94 -12.66
C VAL A 146 -11.75 -3.76 -13.74
N GLN A 147 -12.06 -5.03 -13.47
CA GLN A 147 -12.80 -5.87 -14.39
C GLN A 147 -14.26 -5.43 -14.57
N GLN A 148 -14.90 -4.92 -13.53
CA GLN A 148 -16.26 -4.36 -13.62
C GLN A 148 -16.27 -3.09 -14.48
N ILE A 149 -15.32 -2.17 -14.27
CA ILE A 149 -15.19 -0.95 -15.06
C ILE A 149 -14.88 -1.29 -16.53
N ALA A 150 -13.95 -2.22 -16.77
CA ALA A 150 -13.63 -2.68 -18.12
C ALA A 150 -14.86 -3.25 -18.85
N ARG A 151 -15.73 -3.99 -18.15
CA ARG A 151 -17.00 -4.49 -18.71
C ARG A 151 -17.99 -3.37 -18.98
N ALA A 152 -18.12 -2.40 -18.08
CA ALA A 152 -19.03 -1.27 -18.22
C ALA A 152 -18.63 -0.37 -19.40
N GLU A 153 -17.35 -0.05 -19.53
CA GLU A 153 -16.81 0.83 -20.58
C GLU A 153 -16.47 0.10 -21.89
N ARG A 154 -16.55 -1.23 -21.92
CA ARG A 154 -16.11 -2.10 -23.03
C ARG A 154 -14.66 -1.84 -23.47
N LYS A 155 -13.81 -1.45 -22.52
CA LYS A 155 -12.37 -1.26 -22.74
C LYS A 155 -11.59 -2.51 -22.30
N PRO A 156 -10.42 -2.78 -22.91
CA PRO A 156 -9.53 -3.81 -22.38
C PRO A 156 -9.02 -3.39 -20.98
N VAL A 157 -8.84 -4.38 -20.10
CA VAL A 157 -8.39 -4.17 -18.70
C VAL A 157 -7.10 -3.35 -18.62
N SER A 158 -6.16 -3.55 -19.55
CA SER A 158 -4.90 -2.80 -19.59
C SER A 158 -5.07 -1.29 -19.77
N VAL A 159 -6.08 -0.87 -20.54
CA VAL A 159 -6.37 0.55 -20.76
C VAL A 159 -7.00 1.14 -19.50
N VAL A 160 -7.94 0.43 -18.86
CA VAL A 160 -8.57 0.89 -17.62
C VAL A 160 -7.56 1.07 -16.50
N VAL A 161 -6.65 0.11 -16.31
CA VAL A 161 -5.58 0.23 -15.30
C VAL A 161 -4.72 1.46 -15.57
N ARG A 162 -4.34 1.69 -16.84
CA ARG A 162 -3.55 2.86 -17.20
C ARG A 162 -4.31 4.16 -16.94
N ASP A 163 -5.57 4.24 -17.34
CA ASP A 163 -6.41 5.44 -17.16
C ASP A 163 -6.57 5.76 -15.66
N LEU A 164 -6.76 4.76 -14.80
CA LEU A 164 -6.85 4.92 -13.35
C LEU A 164 -5.52 5.34 -12.71
N LEU A 165 -4.39 4.76 -13.14
CA LEU A 165 -3.06 5.15 -12.65
C LEU A 165 -2.70 6.59 -13.06
N LEU A 166 -3.07 7.01 -14.27
CA LEU A 166 -2.87 8.39 -14.73
C LEU A 166 -3.66 9.39 -13.87
N GLN A 167 -4.92 9.09 -13.58
CA GLN A 167 -5.74 9.92 -12.69
C GLN A 167 -5.13 10.06 -11.29
N GLN A 168 -4.49 9.01 -10.77
CA GLN A 168 -3.81 9.08 -9.47
C GLN A 168 -2.57 9.99 -9.51
N GLN A 169 -1.79 9.93 -10.59
CA GLN A 169 -0.61 10.79 -10.76
C GLN A 169 -0.97 12.26 -10.95
N ASP A 170 -2.06 12.56 -11.66
CA ASP A 170 -2.52 13.94 -11.84
C ASP A 170 -2.93 14.57 -10.51
N VAL A 171 -3.60 13.81 -9.62
CA VAL A 171 -3.95 14.29 -8.27
C VAL A 171 -2.71 14.52 -7.39
N GLU A 172 -1.73 13.62 -7.43
CA GLU A 172 -0.47 13.80 -6.70
C GLU A 172 0.33 15.00 -7.22
N ASN A 173 0.35 15.21 -8.55
CA ASN A 173 1.01 16.35 -9.19
C ASN A 173 0.28 17.67 -8.91
N GLU A 174 -1.06 17.69 -8.91
CA GLU A 174 -1.84 18.86 -8.50
C GLU A 174 -1.63 19.18 -7.02
N PHE A 175 -1.61 18.17 -6.15
CA PHE A 175 -1.33 18.34 -4.72
C PHE A 175 0.11 18.83 -4.49
N ALA A 176 1.09 18.30 -5.22
CA ALA A 176 2.48 18.76 -5.19
C ALA A 176 2.62 20.19 -5.73
N ALA A 177 1.92 20.55 -6.81
CA ALA A 177 1.88 21.91 -7.33
C ALA A 177 1.28 22.90 -6.32
N LEU A 178 0.29 22.49 -5.53
CA LEU A 178 -0.24 23.27 -4.42
C LEU A 178 0.73 23.38 -3.22
N HIS A 179 1.56 22.35 -2.97
CA HIS A 179 2.55 22.33 -1.88
C HIS A 179 3.90 23.00 -2.23
N ILE A 180 4.13 23.36 -3.50
CA ILE A 180 5.32 24.13 -3.91
C ILE A 180 5.19 25.63 -3.52
N ASN A 181 4.03 26.11 -3.09
CA ASN A 181 3.82 27.52 -2.74
C ASN A 181 4.22 27.94 -1.30
N GLU A 182 4.80 27.07 -0.46
CA GLU A 182 5.35 27.50 0.85
C GLU A 182 6.86 27.77 0.85
N LYS A 183 7.58 27.48 -0.25
CA LYS A 183 9.02 27.80 -0.36
C LYS A 183 9.34 29.00 -1.26
N GLU A 184 8.36 29.60 -1.92
CA GLU A 184 8.54 30.86 -2.67
C GLU A 184 8.37 32.13 -1.82
N LEU A 185 8.15 32.02 -0.49
CA LEU A 185 8.03 33.22 0.37
C LEU A 185 9.28 33.54 1.21
N ASP A 186 10.26 32.65 1.33
CA ASP A 186 11.46 32.88 2.15
C ASP A 186 12.78 32.52 1.42
N ALA A 187 12.94 32.85 0.13
CA ALA A 187 14.26 32.95 -0.50
C ALA A 187 14.16 33.49 -1.93
N LEU A 188 14.25 34.81 -2.09
CA LEU A 188 15.13 35.51 -3.06
C LEU A 188 14.79 37.01 -3.10
N ASP A 189 15.24 37.76 -2.08
CA ASP A 189 15.82 39.08 -2.35
C ASP A 189 17.05 39.33 -1.45
N LEU A 190 18.02 38.42 -1.54
CA LEU A 190 19.37 38.63 -1.00
C LEU A 190 20.31 39.31 -2.02
N GLY A 191 19.81 39.60 -3.22
CA GLY A 191 20.55 40.30 -4.29
C GLY A 191 20.60 41.81 -4.07
N ASP A 192 19.50 42.43 -3.64
CA ASP A 192 19.43 43.89 -3.47
C ASP A 192 20.05 44.41 -2.16
N ALA A 193 20.36 43.53 -1.20
CA ALA A 193 21.09 43.90 0.02
C ALA A 193 22.61 44.06 -0.21
N LEU A 194 23.17 43.40 -1.23
CA LEU A 194 24.61 43.46 -1.52
C LEU A 194 25.00 44.68 -2.37
N THR A 195 24.07 45.30 -3.09
CA THR A 195 24.35 46.53 -3.87
C THR A 195 24.40 47.79 -3.01
N LYS A 196 23.97 47.73 -1.74
CA LYS A 196 23.98 48.86 -0.79
C LYS A 196 25.26 48.97 0.04
N ILE A 197 26.14 47.97 0.02
CA ILE A 197 27.43 48.04 0.73
C ILE A 197 28.44 48.74 -0.18
N LYS A 198 28.35 50.07 -0.26
CA LYS A 198 29.44 50.92 -0.76
C LYS A 198 30.62 50.79 0.21
N ILE A 199 31.58 49.94 -0.11
CA ILE A 199 32.91 50.01 0.50
C ILE A 199 33.61 51.21 -0.15
N SER A 200 33.76 52.29 0.61
CA SER A 200 34.61 53.41 0.21
C SER A 200 36.08 52.97 0.27
N GLU A 201 36.73 52.87 -0.89
CA GLU A 201 38.19 52.73 -0.95
C GLU A 201 38.84 54.00 -0.41
N ASN A 202 39.41 53.91 0.79
CA ASN A 202 40.22 54.96 1.35
C ASN A 202 41.61 54.93 0.69
N LYS A 203 41.84 55.88 -0.22
CA LYS A 203 43.15 56.12 -0.82
C LYS A 203 44.11 56.61 0.26
N THR A 204 45.09 55.80 0.63
CA THR A 204 46.35 56.34 1.15
C THR A 204 47.51 55.65 0.44
N PRO A 205 48.37 56.40 -0.28
CA PRO A 205 49.58 55.86 -0.87
C PRO A 205 50.68 55.81 0.20
N VAL A 206 51.39 54.68 0.28
CA VAL A 206 52.64 54.60 1.06
C VAL A 206 53.80 54.97 0.12
N PRO A 207 54.65 55.95 0.48
CA PRO A 207 55.69 56.54 -0.40
C PRO A 207 57.02 55.76 -0.32
N PRO A 208 58.07 56.17 -1.07
CA PRO A 208 58.89 55.34 -1.96
C PRO A 208 59.86 54.35 -1.31
#